data_AF-A0A2N3BD37-F1
#
_entry.id   AF-A0A2N3BD37-F1
#
_cell.length_a   1.000
_cell.length_b   1.000
_cell.length_c   1.000
_cell.angle_alpha   90.00
_cell.angle_beta   90.00
_cell.angle_gamma   90.00
#
_symmetry.space_group_name_H-M   'P 1'
#
loop_
_entity.id
_entity.type
_entity.pdbx_description
1 polymer ?
#
loop_
_entity_poly.entity_id
_entity_poly.type
_entity_poly.pdbx_seq_one_letter_code
_entity_poly.pdbx_strand_id
1 'polypeptide(L)'
;MIPDAYELKRIVRAHRERFWCSDLLGAAEFAPIYFFDDQAAFDGDIVDRAMTRVLTGPLRLPHPSVIFEVREQRGSPSGLIVCARADGDIVEATFLMRQRAPRGWTDCLVRIWMHPDGKAEIEGNPAERSDETVRGHGEVAAGIVWRALTILGASPDIRDRKVSLAKRSRLSREGVRGWVWRQVAIDPARLRAATPPLGGSHASPRWHIRRGHWRQLADGRRVFVRPCEVGDPTRGGIVKDYAVEARHS
;
A
#
# COMPACT_ATOMS: atom_id res chain seq x y z
N MET A 1 7.24 -11.78 -19.03
CA MET A 1 5.90 -12.40 -19.01
C MET A 1 4.85 -11.31 -19.29
N ILE A 2 3.56 -11.64 -19.29
CA ILE A 2 2.46 -10.68 -19.50
C ILE A 2 1.62 -10.66 -18.22
N PRO A 3 1.13 -9.49 -17.76
CA PRO A 3 0.23 -9.40 -16.61
C PRO A 3 -1.03 -10.25 -16.76
N ASP A 4 -1.50 -10.82 -15.67
CA ASP A 4 -2.74 -11.61 -15.61
C ASP A 4 -3.97 -10.75 -15.98
N ALA A 5 -3.91 -9.43 -15.76
CA ALA A 5 -4.95 -8.48 -16.14
C ALA A 5 -5.30 -8.49 -17.64
N TYR A 6 -4.41 -8.95 -18.53
CA TYR A 6 -4.78 -9.16 -19.93
C TYR A 6 -5.77 -10.31 -20.13
N GLU A 7 -5.65 -11.38 -19.34
CA GLU A 7 -6.64 -12.44 -19.30
C GLU A 7 -7.95 -11.94 -18.65
N LEU A 8 -7.86 -11.12 -17.59
CA LEU A 8 -9.05 -10.50 -17.00
C LEU A 8 -9.82 -9.68 -18.03
N LYS A 9 -9.15 -8.80 -18.80
CA LYS A 9 -9.79 -8.02 -19.86
C LYS A 9 -10.52 -8.87 -20.89
N ARG A 10 -9.95 -10.02 -21.25
CA ARG A 10 -10.59 -11.01 -22.14
C ARG A 10 -11.87 -11.57 -21.50
N ILE A 11 -11.80 -11.96 -20.23
CA ILE A 11 -12.93 -12.56 -19.49
C ILE A 11 -14.05 -11.53 -19.28
N VAL A 12 -13.71 -10.33 -18.81
CA VAL A 12 -14.65 -9.21 -18.62
C VAL A 12 -15.38 -8.93 -19.93
N ARG A 13 -14.67 -8.81 -21.05
CA ARG A 13 -15.31 -8.54 -22.33
C ARG A 13 -16.31 -9.61 -22.76
N ALA A 14 -16.02 -10.89 -22.49
CA ALA A 14 -16.89 -12.00 -22.87
C ALA A 14 -18.04 -12.23 -21.86
N HIS A 15 -17.81 -11.95 -20.57
CA HIS A 15 -18.62 -12.47 -19.47
C HIS A 15 -18.81 -11.51 -18.29
N ARG A 16 -18.59 -10.19 -18.45
CA ARG A 16 -18.67 -9.22 -17.33
C ARG A 16 -19.96 -9.30 -16.52
N GLU A 17 -21.09 -9.60 -17.14
CA GLU A 17 -22.41 -9.64 -16.47
C GLU A 17 -22.53 -10.79 -15.46
N ARG A 18 -21.55 -11.71 -15.42
CA ARG A 18 -21.47 -12.77 -14.42
C ARG A 18 -20.77 -12.34 -13.14
N PHE A 19 -20.10 -11.19 -13.15
CA PHE A 19 -19.39 -10.65 -12.00
C PHE A 19 -20.27 -9.67 -11.26
N TRP A 20 -20.15 -9.62 -9.93
CA TRP A 20 -20.96 -8.73 -9.10
C TRP A 20 -20.73 -7.24 -9.43
N CYS A 21 -19.47 -6.77 -9.49
CA CYS A 21 -19.14 -5.38 -9.85
C CYS A 21 -18.94 -5.20 -11.37
N SER A 22 -19.92 -5.64 -12.18
CA SER A 22 -19.80 -5.62 -13.65
C SER A 22 -19.58 -4.22 -14.23
N ASP A 23 -20.13 -3.18 -13.59
CA ASP A 23 -19.97 -1.79 -13.97
C ASP A 23 -18.51 -1.32 -13.86
N LEU A 24 -17.86 -1.65 -12.75
CA LEU A 24 -16.48 -1.27 -12.48
C LEU A 24 -15.49 -2.07 -13.34
N LEU A 25 -15.78 -3.35 -13.59
CA LEU A 25 -15.03 -4.15 -14.55
C LEU A 25 -15.18 -3.63 -15.98
N GLY A 26 -16.35 -3.11 -16.35
CA GLY A 26 -16.58 -2.43 -17.62
C GLY A 26 -15.64 -1.23 -17.81
N ALA A 27 -15.49 -0.39 -16.79
CA ALA A 27 -14.53 0.72 -16.80
C ALA A 27 -13.06 0.26 -16.93
N ALA A 28 -12.75 -0.93 -16.42
CA ALA A 28 -11.41 -1.51 -16.49
C ALA A 28 -11.06 -2.16 -17.85
N GLU A 29 -12.02 -2.41 -18.75
CA GLU A 29 -11.81 -3.12 -20.03
C GLU A 29 -10.63 -2.53 -20.83
N PHE A 30 -10.57 -1.20 -20.90
CA PHE A 30 -9.53 -0.47 -21.62
C PHE A 30 -8.53 0.25 -20.71
N ALA A 31 -8.69 0.12 -19.40
CA ALA A 31 -7.86 0.81 -18.43
C ALA A 31 -6.37 0.39 -18.56
N PRO A 32 -5.43 1.33 -18.44
CA PRO A 32 -4.01 1.00 -18.38
C PRO A 32 -3.69 0.10 -17.17
N ILE A 33 -2.73 -0.79 -17.36
CA ILE A 33 -2.26 -1.72 -16.33
C ILE A 33 -0.94 -1.21 -15.77
N TYR A 34 -0.90 -1.02 -14.45
CA TYR A 34 0.29 -0.79 -13.67
C TYR A 34 0.62 -2.07 -12.91
N PHE A 35 1.76 -2.65 -13.23
CA PHE A 35 2.17 -3.97 -12.79
C PHE A 35 3.36 -3.86 -11.84
N PHE A 36 3.22 -4.43 -10.65
CA PHE A 36 4.23 -4.52 -9.60
C PHE A 36 4.66 -5.99 -9.46
N ASP A 37 5.92 -6.29 -9.78
CA ASP A 37 6.43 -7.67 -9.81
C ASP A 37 7.05 -8.14 -8.50
N ASP A 38 7.37 -7.21 -7.60
CA ASP A 38 7.95 -7.48 -6.29
C ASP A 38 6.97 -7.14 -5.16
N GLN A 39 6.21 -8.14 -4.72
CA GLN A 39 5.26 -8.00 -3.61
C GLN A 39 5.94 -7.65 -2.29
N ALA A 40 7.10 -8.26 -1.99
CA ALA A 40 7.78 -8.00 -0.73
C ALA A 40 8.22 -6.52 -0.63
N ALA A 41 8.67 -5.93 -1.74
CA ALA A 41 8.96 -4.51 -1.80
C ALA A 41 7.69 -3.65 -1.78
N PHE A 42 6.60 -4.10 -2.44
CA PHE A 42 5.31 -3.41 -2.46
C PHE A 42 4.69 -3.30 -1.06
N ASP A 43 4.71 -4.39 -0.30
CA ASP A 43 4.19 -4.49 1.07
C ASP A 43 5.17 -3.97 2.13
N GLY A 44 6.32 -3.41 1.72
CA GLY A 44 7.36 -2.99 2.65
C GLY A 44 6.99 -1.74 3.45
N ASP A 45 7.36 -1.70 4.73
CA ASP A 45 7.18 -0.56 5.65
C ASP A 45 7.59 0.80 5.07
N ILE A 46 8.55 0.81 4.14
CA ILE A 46 9.03 2.05 3.52
C ILE A 46 7.95 2.72 2.67
N VAL A 47 7.07 1.94 2.04
CA VAL A 47 5.92 2.45 1.29
C VAL A 47 4.91 3.04 2.28
N ASP A 48 4.59 2.32 3.35
CA ASP A 48 3.63 2.78 4.37
C ASP A 48 4.11 4.07 5.06
N ARG A 49 5.41 4.21 5.32
CA ARG A 49 5.99 5.46 5.89
C ARG A 49 5.95 6.63 4.90
N ALA A 50 6.07 6.36 3.61
CA ALA A 50 6.00 7.40 2.58
C ALA A 50 4.55 7.89 2.37
N MET A 51 3.55 7.03 2.61
CA MET A 51 2.13 7.26 2.32
C MET A 51 1.62 8.62 2.83
N THR A 52 1.77 8.92 4.12
CA THR A 52 1.21 10.13 4.76
C THR A 52 1.70 11.43 4.12
N ARG A 53 2.84 11.40 3.42
CA ARG A 53 3.45 12.58 2.82
C ARG A 53 3.35 12.63 1.31
N VAL A 54 3.35 11.48 0.64
CA VAL A 54 3.17 11.42 -0.81
C VAL A 54 1.72 11.69 -1.18
N LEU A 55 0.77 11.21 -0.36
CA LEU A 55 -0.65 11.34 -0.61
C LEU A 55 -1.26 12.45 0.25
N THR A 56 -0.81 13.68 0.01
CA THR A 56 -1.41 14.88 0.61
C THR A 56 -2.57 15.37 -0.25
N GLY A 57 -3.79 15.36 0.32
CA GLY A 57 -5.00 15.81 -0.36
C GLY A 57 -5.80 14.66 -0.99
N PRO A 58 -6.76 14.97 -1.90
CA PRO A 58 -7.61 13.96 -2.52
C PRO A 58 -6.80 12.91 -3.28
N LEU A 59 -7.25 11.66 -3.22
CA LEU A 59 -6.68 10.59 -4.03
C LEU A 59 -6.88 10.89 -5.52
N ARG A 60 -5.78 10.81 -6.29
CA ARG A 60 -5.80 10.99 -7.73
C ARG A 60 -5.21 9.76 -8.40
N LEU A 61 -6.04 9.07 -9.17
CA LEU A 61 -5.59 7.99 -10.04
C LEU A 61 -4.78 8.56 -11.21
N PRO A 62 -3.79 7.82 -11.75
CA PRO A 62 -3.03 8.26 -12.92
C PRO A 62 -3.88 8.38 -14.19
N HIS A 63 -5.06 7.74 -14.21
CA HIS A 63 -6.04 7.76 -15.28
C HIS A 63 -7.46 7.64 -14.70
N PRO A 64 -8.53 8.02 -15.43
CA PRO A 64 -9.91 7.90 -14.94
C PRO A 64 -10.30 6.49 -14.51
N SER A 65 -9.69 5.48 -15.12
CA SER A 65 -9.75 4.09 -14.66
C SER A 65 -8.39 3.45 -14.83
N VAL A 66 -8.02 2.56 -13.90
CA VAL A 66 -6.71 1.91 -13.87
C VAL A 66 -6.83 0.49 -13.31
N ILE A 67 -5.96 -0.40 -13.77
CA ILE A 67 -5.76 -1.71 -13.15
C ILE A 67 -4.41 -1.69 -12.43
N PHE A 68 -4.42 -1.95 -11.13
CA PHE A 68 -3.22 -2.28 -10.36
C PHE A 68 -3.13 -3.79 -10.24
N GLU A 69 -2.02 -4.37 -10.70
CA GLU A 69 -1.74 -5.80 -10.53
C GLU A 69 -0.45 -5.96 -9.74
N VAL A 70 -0.54 -6.66 -8.61
CA VAL A 70 0.61 -7.08 -7.80
C VAL A 70 0.80 -8.58 -8.00
N ARG A 71 2.01 -8.99 -8.39
CA ARG A 71 2.35 -10.41 -8.47
C ARG A 71 2.45 -11.00 -7.07
N GLU A 72 1.71 -12.06 -6.80
CA GLU A 72 1.85 -12.85 -5.59
C GLU A 72 3.09 -13.75 -5.68
N GLN A 73 4.00 -13.63 -4.72
CA GLN A 73 5.21 -14.46 -4.65
C GLN A 73 4.97 -15.78 -3.90
N ARG A 74 3.90 -15.89 -3.10
CA ARG A 74 3.53 -17.13 -2.37
C ARG A 74 2.95 -18.20 -3.28
N GLY A 75 2.58 -19.34 -2.68
CA GLY A 75 2.09 -20.54 -3.37
C GLY A 75 0.76 -20.39 -4.11
N SER A 76 -0.15 -19.51 -3.66
CA SER A 76 -1.43 -19.15 -4.28
C SER A 76 -2.03 -17.99 -3.48
N PRO A 77 -2.63 -16.95 -4.09
CA PRO A 77 -2.90 -16.72 -5.53
C PRO A 77 -1.63 -16.51 -6.38
N SER A 78 -1.75 -16.29 -7.70
CA SER A 78 -0.63 -15.85 -8.56
C SER A 78 -0.62 -14.34 -8.81
N GLY A 79 -1.76 -13.67 -8.63
CA GLY A 79 -1.88 -12.24 -8.80
C GLY A 79 -3.03 -11.66 -7.98
N LEU A 80 -2.78 -10.46 -7.46
CA LEU A 80 -3.75 -9.61 -6.77
C LEU A 80 -4.11 -8.46 -7.71
N ILE A 81 -5.39 -8.31 -8.07
CA ILE A 81 -5.84 -7.36 -9.08
C ILE A 81 -6.85 -6.41 -8.47
N VAL A 82 -6.57 -5.10 -8.56
CA VAL A 82 -7.52 -4.05 -8.23
C VAL A 82 -7.87 -3.26 -9.50
N CYS A 83 -9.15 -3.23 -9.82
CA CYS A 83 -9.73 -2.36 -10.84
C CYS A 83 -10.30 -1.12 -10.15
N ALA A 84 -9.76 0.06 -10.43
CA ALA A 84 -10.16 1.31 -9.81
C ALA A 84 -10.65 2.33 -10.84
N ARG A 85 -11.63 3.15 -10.46
CA ARG A 85 -12.04 4.35 -11.21
C ARG A 85 -12.11 5.56 -10.28
N ALA A 86 -11.90 6.73 -10.87
CA ALA A 86 -12.15 8.00 -10.21
C ALA A 86 -13.63 8.38 -10.40
N ASP A 87 -14.30 8.73 -9.31
CA ASP A 87 -15.64 9.29 -9.29
C ASP A 87 -15.65 10.56 -8.43
N GLY A 88 -15.50 11.71 -9.08
CA GLY A 88 -15.24 12.98 -8.40
C GLY A 88 -13.95 12.92 -7.58
N ASP A 89 -14.06 13.13 -6.27
CA ASP A 89 -12.96 13.02 -5.31
C ASP A 89 -12.87 11.65 -4.63
N ILE A 90 -13.76 10.71 -4.97
CA ILE A 90 -13.76 9.34 -4.44
C ILE A 90 -13.02 8.44 -5.44
N VAL A 91 -12.20 7.54 -4.91
CA VAL A 91 -11.67 6.41 -5.69
C VAL A 91 -12.50 5.18 -5.36
N GLU A 92 -13.19 4.67 -6.36
CA GLU A 92 -13.96 3.44 -6.25
C GLU A 92 -13.17 2.28 -6.85
N ALA A 93 -13.10 1.16 -6.15
CA ALA A 93 -12.29 0.02 -6.57
C ALA A 93 -12.94 -1.34 -6.25
N THR A 94 -12.61 -2.36 -7.04
CA THR A 94 -12.96 -3.76 -6.74
C THR A 94 -11.72 -4.63 -6.83
N PHE A 95 -11.69 -5.67 -5.99
CA PHE A 95 -10.57 -6.57 -5.85
C PHE A 95 -10.93 -7.98 -6.32
N LEU A 96 -10.04 -8.56 -7.14
CA LEU A 96 -10.11 -9.92 -7.66
C LEU A 96 -8.75 -10.58 -7.52
N MET A 97 -8.75 -11.90 -7.44
CA MET A 97 -7.52 -12.69 -7.42
C MET A 97 -7.45 -13.62 -8.63
N ARG A 98 -6.25 -13.72 -9.22
CA ARG A 98 -5.92 -14.83 -10.10
C ARG A 98 -5.42 -15.98 -9.23
N GLN A 99 -6.19 -17.06 -9.15
CA GLN A 99 -5.78 -18.29 -8.52
C GLN A 99 -4.98 -19.15 -9.50
N ARG A 100 -4.02 -19.92 -8.98
CA ARG A 100 -3.30 -20.90 -9.81
C ARG A 100 -4.26 -21.99 -10.27
N ALA A 101 -3.97 -22.59 -11.42
CA ALA A 101 -4.76 -23.69 -11.95
C ALA A 101 -4.94 -24.80 -10.89
N PRO A 102 -6.13 -25.41 -10.79
CA PRO A 102 -7.26 -25.32 -11.73
C PRO A 102 -8.29 -24.21 -11.41
N ARG A 103 -8.12 -23.44 -10.33
CA ARG A 103 -9.22 -22.61 -9.79
C ARG A 103 -9.52 -21.33 -10.57
N GLY A 104 -8.57 -20.84 -11.37
CA GLY A 104 -8.85 -19.76 -12.31
C GLY A 104 -8.99 -18.38 -11.66
N TRP A 105 -10.06 -17.64 -11.96
CA TRP A 105 -10.32 -16.31 -11.41
C TRP A 105 -11.39 -16.36 -10.33
N THR A 106 -11.24 -15.56 -9.28
CA THR A 106 -12.36 -15.27 -8.37
C THR A 106 -13.37 -14.34 -9.05
N ASP A 107 -14.56 -14.23 -8.47
CA ASP A 107 -15.42 -13.06 -8.68
C ASP A 107 -14.81 -11.82 -7.99
N CYS A 108 -15.44 -10.65 -8.13
CA CYS A 108 -15.21 -9.45 -7.34
C CYS A 108 -15.43 -9.77 -5.86
N LEU A 109 -14.38 -9.71 -5.06
CA LEU A 109 -14.44 -10.11 -3.64
C LEU A 109 -15.03 -9.01 -2.76
N VAL A 110 -14.70 -7.77 -3.09
CA VAL A 110 -15.16 -6.55 -2.40
C VAL A 110 -15.29 -5.40 -3.40
N ARG A 111 -16.11 -4.42 -3.04
CA ARG A 111 -16.14 -3.07 -3.59
C ARG A 111 -15.73 -2.10 -2.48
N ILE A 112 -14.89 -1.13 -2.79
CA ILE A 112 -14.44 -0.13 -1.82
C ILE A 112 -14.61 1.28 -2.38
N TRP A 113 -14.85 2.25 -1.50
CA TRP A 113 -14.88 3.68 -1.79
C TRP A 113 -13.89 4.38 -0.88
N MET A 114 -12.87 4.98 -1.48
CA MET A 114 -11.83 5.69 -0.75
C MET A 114 -12.10 7.18 -0.83
N HIS A 115 -12.39 7.77 0.32
CA HIS A 115 -12.77 9.16 0.46
C HIS A 115 -11.55 10.08 0.66
N PRO A 116 -11.67 11.39 0.37
CA PRO A 116 -10.57 12.35 0.56
C PRO A 116 -10.08 12.49 1.99
N ASP A 117 -10.91 12.14 2.99
CA ASP A 117 -10.57 12.17 4.40
C ASP A 117 -9.74 10.94 4.84
N GLY A 118 -9.40 10.05 3.90
CA GLY A 118 -8.61 8.85 4.12
C GLY A 118 -9.44 7.64 4.57
N LYS A 119 -10.76 7.77 4.73
CA LYS A 119 -11.63 6.62 5.04
C LYS A 119 -11.85 5.76 3.81
N ALA A 120 -11.95 4.45 4.03
CA ALA A 120 -12.39 3.49 3.04
C ALA A 120 -13.68 2.82 3.52
N GLU A 121 -14.76 2.96 2.75
CA GLU A 121 -15.96 2.14 2.91
C GLU A 121 -15.76 0.82 2.16
N ILE A 122 -16.26 -0.28 2.73
CA ILE A 122 -16.08 -1.64 2.19
C ILE A 122 -17.46 -2.30 2.09
N GLU A 123 -17.77 -2.81 0.91
CA GLU A 123 -18.90 -3.69 0.67
C GLU A 123 -18.38 -5.05 0.18
N GLY A 124 -18.83 -6.14 0.81
CA GLY A 124 -18.45 -7.50 0.45
C GLY A 124 -19.33 -8.08 -0.65
N ASN A 125 -18.78 -9.01 -1.44
CA ASN A 125 -19.58 -9.78 -2.38
C ASN A 125 -20.77 -10.44 -1.65
N PRO A 126 -22.02 -10.31 -2.13
CA PRO A 126 -23.20 -10.92 -1.50
C PRO A 126 -23.10 -12.45 -1.33
N ALA A 127 -22.22 -13.12 -2.08
CA ALA A 127 -21.95 -14.54 -1.94
C ALA A 127 -21.02 -14.88 -0.75
N GLU A 128 -20.25 -13.91 -0.25
CA GLU A 128 -19.42 -14.05 0.94
C GLU A 128 -20.24 -13.80 2.21
N ARG A 129 -20.11 -14.70 3.19
CA ARG A 129 -20.88 -14.65 4.45
C ARG A 129 -20.02 -14.31 5.66
N SER A 130 -18.71 -14.30 5.50
CA SER A 130 -17.77 -13.99 6.58
C SER A 130 -17.37 -12.52 6.55
N ASP A 131 -17.85 -11.75 7.52
CA ASP A 131 -17.49 -10.34 7.70
C ASP A 131 -15.96 -10.15 7.89
N GLU A 132 -15.31 -11.10 8.54
CA GLU A 132 -13.84 -11.10 8.69
C GLU A 132 -13.15 -11.22 7.33
N THR A 133 -13.64 -12.10 6.47
CA THR A 133 -13.11 -12.29 5.11
C THR A 133 -13.37 -11.05 4.25
N VAL A 134 -14.56 -10.47 4.32
CA VAL A 134 -14.90 -9.21 3.63
C VAL A 134 -13.97 -8.09 4.08
N ARG A 135 -13.79 -7.92 5.38
CA ARG A 135 -12.91 -6.89 5.94
C ARG A 135 -11.46 -7.10 5.51
N GLY A 136 -10.94 -8.32 5.60
CA GLY A 136 -9.58 -8.63 5.14
C GLY A 136 -9.37 -8.35 3.65
N HIS A 137 -10.33 -8.72 2.80
CA HIS A 137 -10.26 -8.37 1.37
C HIS A 137 -10.36 -6.86 1.11
N GLY A 138 -11.19 -6.14 1.87
CA GLY A 138 -11.29 -4.68 1.80
C GLY A 138 -9.99 -3.98 2.21
N GLU A 139 -9.34 -4.44 3.28
CA GLU A 139 -8.03 -3.97 3.73
C GLU A 139 -6.96 -4.21 2.65
N VAL A 140 -6.96 -5.39 2.00
CA VAL A 140 -6.06 -5.69 0.87
C VAL A 140 -6.33 -4.76 -0.32
N ALA A 141 -7.60 -4.58 -0.71
CA ALA A 141 -7.98 -3.73 -1.83
C ALA A 141 -7.54 -2.28 -1.61
N ALA A 142 -7.86 -1.72 -0.43
CA ALA A 142 -7.48 -0.36 -0.07
C ALA A 142 -5.96 -0.22 0.01
N GLY A 143 -5.28 -1.20 0.63
CA GLY A 143 -3.82 -1.25 0.73
C GLY A 143 -3.14 -1.25 -0.63
N ILE A 144 -3.64 -2.00 -1.61
CA ILE A 144 -3.10 -1.99 -2.98
C ILE A 144 -3.24 -0.62 -3.63
N VAL A 145 -4.41 0.02 -3.54
CA VAL A 145 -4.60 1.37 -4.11
C VAL A 145 -3.66 2.37 -3.44
N TRP A 146 -3.64 2.43 -2.12
CA TRP A 146 -2.79 3.35 -1.35
C TRP A 146 -1.31 3.19 -1.67
N ARG A 147 -0.80 1.95 -1.68
CA ARG A 147 0.61 1.66 -1.95
C ARG A 147 0.99 1.95 -3.39
N ALA A 148 0.14 1.57 -4.34
CA ALA A 148 0.36 1.88 -5.75
C ALA A 148 0.45 3.39 -5.98
N LEU A 149 -0.47 4.18 -5.41
CA LEU A 149 -0.46 5.63 -5.55
C LEU A 149 0.72 6.28 -4.82
N THR A 150 1.12 5.75 -3.67
CA THR A 150 2.33 6.21 -2.95
C THR A 150 3.59 5.95 -3.78
N ILE A 151 3.74 4.76 -4.35
CA ILE A 151 4.88 4.42 -5.20
C ILE A 151 4.90 5.32 -6.43
N LEU A 152 3.75 5.53 -7.09
CA LEU A 152 3.65 6.39 -8.28
C LEU A 152 3.92 7.86 -7.97
N GLY A 153 3.41 8.38 -6.85
CA GLY A 153 3.65 9.75 -6.40
C GLY A 153 5.13 10.02 -6.07
N ALA A 154 5.88 8.99 -5.66
CA ALA A 154 7.33 9.06 -5.47
C ALA A 154 8.14 9.08 -6.79
N SER A 155 7.47 9.16 -7.94
CA SER A 155 8.11 9.23 -9.27
C SER A 155 9.09 8.08 -9.54
N PRO A 156 8.58 6.83 -9.62
CA PRO A 156 9.38 5.63 -9.82
C PRO A 156 9.88 5.55 -11.28
N ASP A 157 10.84 4.65 -11.53
CA ASP A 157 11.11 4.22 -12.91
C ASP A 157 9.92 3.39 -13.41
N ILE A 158 9.35 3.79 -14.56
CA ILE A 158 8.23 3.10 -15.19
C ILE A 158 8.67 2.66 -16.58
N ARG A 159 8.64 1.35 -16.82
CA ARG A 159 9.00 0.77 -18.11
C ARG A 159 7.76 0.31 -18.85
N ASP A 160 7.57 0.86 -20.04
CA ASP A 160 6.57 0.38 -20.97
C ASP A 160 6.98 -0.98 -21.55
N ARG A 161 6.15 -1.99 -21.31
CA ARG A 161 6.34 -3.34 -21.81
C ARG A 161 5.25 -3.69 -22.80
N LYS A 162 5.62 -4.41 -23.86
CA LYS A 162 4.71 -4.74 -24.97
C LYS A 162 4.29 -6.20 -24.93
N VAL A 163 3.02 -6.45 -25.24
CA VAL A 163 2.48 -7.79 -25.47
C VAL A 163 3.14 -8.36 -26.72
N SER A 164 3.74 -9.56 -26.62
CA SER A 164 4.34 -10.25 -27.76
C SER A 164 3.32 -10.45 -28.89
N LEU A 165 3.74 -10.35 -30.15
CA LEU A 165 2.87 -10.46 -31.33
C LEU A 165 2.02 -11.75 -31.34
N ALA A 166 2.59 -12.90 -30.97
CA ALA A 166 1.88 -14.17 -30.90
C ALA A 166 0.68 -14.12 -29.95
N LYS A 167 0.88 -13.60 -28.73
CA LYS A 167 -0.20 -13.44 -27.72
C LYS A 167 -1.19 -12.34 -28.12
N ARG A 168 -0.73 -11.26 -28.75
CA ARG A 168 -1.56 -10.17 -29.27
C ARG A 168 -2.56 -10.68 -30.31
N SER A 169 -2.15 -11.53 -31.25
CA SER A 169 -3.03 -12.05 -32.29
C SER A 169 -4.25 -12.78 -31.69
N ARG A 170 -4.02 -13.62 -30.68
CA ARG A 170 -5.09 -14.32 -29.96
C ARG A 170 -6.00 -13.34 -29.21
N LEU A 171 -5.44 -12.50 -28.36
CA LEU A 171 -6.19 -11.54 -27.54
C LEU A 171 -6.99 -10.54 -28.38
N SER A 172 -6.45 -10.12 -29.53
CA SER A 172 -7.13 -9.20 -30.44
C SER A 172 -8.34 -9.83 -31.12
N ARG A 173 -8.31 -11.13 -31.43
CA ARG A 173 -9.49 -11.86 -31.94
C ARG A 173 -10.60 -11.95 -30.90
N GLU A 174 -10.21 -11.97 -29.63
CA GLU A 174 -11.12 -11.93 -28.49
C GLU A 174 -11.48 -10.46 -28.10
N GLY A 175 -11.02 -9.48 -28.88
CA GLY A 175 -11.39 -8.07 -28.77
C GLY A 175 -10.66 -7.26 -27.70
N VAL A 176 -9.68 -7.85 -27.00
CA VAL A 176 -8.82 -7.12 -26.04
C VAL A 176 -7.98 -6.08 -26.79
N ARG A 177 -7.73 -4.95 -26.14
CA ARG A 177 -6.92 -3.83 -26.68
C ARG A 177 -5.89 -3.34 -25.66
N GLY A 178 -5.03 -2.41 -26.09
CA GLY A 178 -4.01 -1.79 -25.27
C GLY A 178 -2.82 -2.74 -25.05
N TRP A 179 -1.87 -2.75 -25.98
CA TRP A 179 -0.78 -3.73 -26.00
C TRP A 179 0.44 -3.36 -25.17
N VAL A 180 0.34 -2.27 -24.41
CA VAL A 180 1.39 -1.73 -23.55
C VAL A 180 0.89 -1.76 -22.12
N TRP A 181 1.71 -2.29 -21.21
CA TRP A 181 1.52 -2.14 -19.77
C TRP A 181 2.73 -1.47 -19.15
N ARG A 182 2.51 -0.85 -17.99
CA ARG A 182 3.52 -0.14 -17.22
C ARG A 182 4.05 -1.07 -16.16
N GLN A 183 5.31 -1.48 -16.26
CA GLN A 183 5.99 -2.16 -15.18
C GLN A 183 6.64 -1.12 -14.28
N VAL A 184 6.25 -1.10 -13.00
CA VAL A 184 6.67 -0.08 -12.04
C VAL A 184 7.81 -0.64 -11.20
N ALA A 185 8.95 0.05 -11.17
CA ALA A 185 10.03 -0.28 -10.26
C ALA A 185 9.75 0.29 -8.86
N ILE A 186 10.01 -0.50 -7.83
CA ILE A 186 9.89 -0.06 -6.44
C ILE A 186 11.30 0.24 -5.94
N ASP A 187 11.63 1.53 -5.81
CA ASP A 187 12.95 2.00 -5.40
C ASP A 187 12.89 2.58 -3.96
N PRO A 188 13.40 1.85 -2.95
CA PRO A 188 13.42 2.33 -1.58
C PRO A 188 14.18 3.65 -1.38
N ALA A 189 15.21 3.93 -2.20
CA ALA A 189 15.95 5.18 -2.10
C ALA A 189 15.10 6.37 -2.56
N ARG A 190 14.32 6.20 -3.63
CA ARG A 190 13.35 7.23 -4.08
C ARG A 190 12.22 7.43 -3.08
N LEU A 191 11.68 6.35 -2.50
CA LEU A 191 10.67 6.46 -1.44
C LEU A 191 11.22 7.18 -0.20
N ARG A 192 12.47 6.92 0.18
CA ARG A 192 13.17 7.69 1.24
C ARG A 192 13.39 9.14 0.83
N ALA A 193 13.81 9.43 -0.40
CA ALA A 193 14.03 10.80 -0.85
C ALA A 193 12.73 11.62 -0.92
N ALA A 194 11.61 10.99 -1.29
CA ALA A 194 10.27 11.57 -1.20
C ALA A 194 9.81 11.80 0.24
N THR A 195 10.52 11.23 1.21
CA THR A 195 10.30 11.40 2.65
C THR A 195 11.48 12.19 3.24
N PRO A 196 11.51 13.54 3.18
CA PRO A 196 12.61 14.29 3.78
C PRO A 196 12.81 13.86 5.23
N PRO A 197 14.06 13.77 5.73
CA PRO A 197 14.33 13.29 7.07
C PRO A 197 13.39 14.02 8.03
N LEU A 198 12.70 13.24 8.88
CA LEU A 198 12.02 13.75 10.06
C LEU A 198 13.10 14.38 10.93
N GLY A 199 13.53 15.58 10.56
CA GLY A 199 14.40 16.41 11.36
C GLY A 199 13.65 16.67 12.65
N GLY A 200 13.83 15.76 13.61
CA GLY A 200 13.85 16.19 14.98
C GLY A 200 15.01 17.18 15.04
N SER A 201 14.70 18.47 14.96
CA SER A 201 15.41 19.36 15.86
C SER A 201 15.30 18.65 17.21
N HIS A 202 16.42 18.29 17.81
CA HIS A 202 16.48 17.95 19.23
C HIS A 202 15.98 19.20 19.96
N ALA A 203 14.67 19.43 19.92
CA ALA A 203 13.99 20.34 20.79
C ALA A 203 14.29 19.75 22.14
N SER A 204 15.30 20.34 22.82
CA SER A 204 15.75 19.88 24.13
C SER A 204 14.50 19.59 24.95
N PRO A 205 14.35 18.36 25.47
CA PRO A 205 13.19 17.97 26.24
C PRO A 205 12.93 19.02 27.33
N ARG A 206 11.68 19.12 27.78
CA ARG A 206 11.36 19.89 29.00
C ARG A 206 12.37 19.56 30.11
N TRP A 207 12.73 20.56 30.89
CA TRP A 207 13.67 20.38 31.99
C TRP A 207 13.23 19.21 32.88
N HIS A 208 14.14 18.31 33.20
CA HIS A 208 13.88 17.19 34.10
C HIS A 208 15.15 16.73 34.79
N ILE A 209 14.98 16.01 35.89
CA ILE A 209 16.08 15.38 36.63
C ILE A 209 16.33 13.99 36.04
N ARG A 210 17.53 13.77 35.49
CA ARG A 210 17.96 12.45 35.01
C ARG A 210 18.65 11.69 36.13
N ARG A 211 18.22 10.43 36.33
CA ARG A 211 18.80 9.52 37.33
C ARG A 211 20.26 9.17 37.00
N GLY A 212 21.04 8.94 38.04
CA GLY A 212 22.40 8.45 37.90
C GLY A 212 22.43 7.04 37.33
N HIS A 213 23.43 6.75 36.48
CA HIS A 213 23.56 5.45 35.82
C HIS A 213 25.02 5.14 35.51
N TRP A 214 25.33 3.85 35.39
CA TRP A 214 26.62 3.41 34.87
C TRP A 214 26.69 3.61 33.36
N ARG A 215 27.76 4.25 32.89
CA ARG A 215 28.05 4.42 31.47
C ARG A 215 29.39 3.77 31.14
N GLN A 216 29.44 3.09 30.01
CA GLN A 216 30.68 2.60 29.43
C GLN A 216 31.21 3.62 28.42
N LEU A 217 32.51 3.94 28.52
CA LEU A 217 33.21 4.83 27.61
C LEU A 217 33.76 4.03 26.42
N ALA A 218 34.06 4.72 25.32
CA ALA A 218 34.59 4.10 24.10
C ALA A 218 35.95 3.42 24.31
N ASP A 219 36.69 3.82 25.35
CA ASP A 219 37.96 3.20 25.76
C ASP A 219 37.79 2.00 26.71
N GLY A 220 36.54 1.53 26.91
CA GLY A 220 36.20 0.34 27.69
C GLY A 220 35.98 0.59 29.19
N ARG A 221 36.33 1.76 29.73
CA ARG A 221 36.15 2.08 31.15
C ARG A 221 34.67 2.26 31.49
N ARG A 222 34.28 1.89 32.72
CA ARG A 222 32.94 2.14 33.28
C ARG A 222 33.00 3.28 34.29
N VAL A 223 32.13 4.27 34.13
CA VAL A 223 32.00 5.42 35.02
C VAL A 223 30.56 5.55 35.50
N PHE A 224 30.36 5.95 36.77
CA PHE A 224 29.04 6.27 37.28
C PHE A 224 28.74 7.74 37.00
N VAL A 225 27.71 8.00 36.20
CA VAL A 225 27.19 9.35 35.95
C VAL A 225 26.25 9.68 37.09
N ARG A 226 26.56 10.75 37.83
CA ARG A 226 25.69 11.23 38.93
C ARG A 226 24.37 11.77 38.36
N PRO A 227 23.28 11.74 39.15
CA PRO A 227 22.03 12.40 38.77
C PRO A 227 22.28 13.88 38.41
N CYS A 228 21.66 14.38 37.34
CA CYS A 228 21.83 15.75 36.88
C CYS A 228 20.58 16.29 36.19
N GLU A 229 20.40 17.60 36.20
CA GLU A 229 19.36 18.28 35.45
C GLU A 229 19.70 18.33 33.96
N VAL A 230 18.69 18.12 33.13
CA VAL A 230 18.82 18.10 31.66
C VAL A 230 17.57 18.67 31.02
N GLY A 231 17.72 19.30 29.84
CA GLY A 231 16.60 19.93 29.12
C GLY A 231 16.57 21.45 29.29
N ASP A 232 15.52 22.08 28.75
CA ASP A 232 15.35 23.55 28.73
C ASP A 232 14.31 24.00 29.77
N PRO A 233 14.71 24.77 30.81
CA PRO A 233 13.81 25.26 31.86
C PRO A 233 12.69 26.18 31.33
N THR A 234 12.93 26.90 30.22
CA THR A 234 11.95 27.84 29.65
C THR A 234 10.76 27.14 29.02
N ARG A 235 10.84 25.81 28.80
CA ARG A 235 9.80 24.97 28.21
C ARG A 235 8.96 24.22 29.27
N GLY A 236 9.14 24.57 30.54
CA GLY A 236 8.51 23.92 31.68
C GLY A 236 9.28 22.68 32.16
N GLY A 237 8.96 22.21 33.37
CA GLY A 237 9.65 21.11 34.03
C GLY A 237 8.78 19.85 34.19
N ILE A 238 9.41 18.67 34.15
CA ILE A 238 8.79 17.40 34.54
C ILE A 238 9.55 16.85 35.75
N VAL A 239 8.92 16.91 36.92
CA VAL A 239 9.39 16.25 38.15
C VAL A 239 8.65 14.94 38.29
N LYS A 240 9.39 13.84 38.50
CA LYS A 240 8.82 12.52 38.72
C LYS A 240 9.15 12.07 40.13
N ASP A 241 8.18 12.16 41.02
CA ASP A 241 8.28 11.64 42.38
C ASP A 241 7.84 10.19 42.39
N TYR A 242 8.67 9.32 42.95
CA TYR A 242 8.37 7.90 43.09
C TYR A 242 8.35 7.59 44.58
N ALA A 243 7.19 7.18 45.08
CA ALA A 243 7.08 6.61 46.41
C ALA A 243 7.76 5.23 46.41
N VAL A 244 8.70 5.03 47.31
CA VAL A 244 9.29 3.70 47.55
C VAL A 244 8.66 3.18 48.83
N GLU A 245 7.78 2.18 48.70
CA GLU A 245 7.30 1.44 49.87
C GLU A 245 8.43 0.56 50.39
N ALA A 246 9.03 0.94 51.51
CA ALA A 246 9.98 0.10 52.21
C ALA A 246 9.22 -1.06 52.87
N ARG A 247 9.37 -2.27 52.33
CA ARG A 247 9.01 -3.48 53.08
C ARG A 247 10.09 -3.71 54.13
N HIS A 248 9.72 -3.46 55.39
CA HIS A 248 10.52 -3.91 56.53
C HIS A 248 10.46 -5.44 56.58
N SER A 249 11.63 -6.07 56.41
CA SER A 249 11.87 -7.50 56.68
C SER A 249 12.10 -7.73 58.17
#